data_AF-A0A9W6FYH2-F1
#
_entry.id   AF-A0A9W6FYH2-F1
#
_cell.length_a   1.000
_cell.length_b   1.000
_cell.length_c   1.000
_cell.angle_alpha   90.00
_cell.angle_beta   90.00
_cell.angle_gamma   90.00
#
_symmetry.space_group_name_H-M   'P 1'
#
loop_
_entity.id
_entity.type
_entity.pdbx_description
1 polymer ?
#
loop_
_entity_poly.entity_id
_entity_poly.type
_entity_poly.pdbx_seq_one_letter_code
_entity_poly.pdbx_strand_id
1 'polypeptide(L)'
;MKTFISMLAVSACLSATCASALTITVNDNISDNSYLAPKSTMNGAFDLASALPSGSSYLLTSAFAMFLFQDNADTLSQQTITGAWVSQDNGNKFMTRYLDTWNINPAEGVSLSIAGATQTGQTAYSESLQEKGSSFYFIGSGSNKVKYTTIERSGEKGYSGEFELSQTLDAALLTDLSQIAFSLTGIEGDLIFKSGTMTATFEQLPAAAPNETSTVPEPSTVALLGLGLAGLGLAGWRRNKN
;
A
#
# COMPACT_ATOMS: atom_id res chain seq x y z
N MET A 1 35.94 55.18 -36.66
CA MET A 1 36.71 54.18 -35.87
C MET A 1 35.90 53.84 -34.62
N LYS A 2 35.40 52.60 -34.57
CA LYS A 2 34.85 51.82 -33.43
C LYS A 2 33.71 52.42 -32.59
N THR A 3 32.48 52.14 -33.01
CA THR A 3 31.25 52.13 -32.22
C THR A 3 31.26 50.91 -31.28
N PHE A 4 31.27 51.13 -29.98
CA PHE A 4 31.09 50.10 -28.95
C PHE A 4 29.60 49.93 -28.68
N ILE A 5 28.97 48.93 -29.31
CA ILE A 5 27.61 48.50 -28.98
C ILE A 5 27.75 47.62 -27.73
N SER A 6 27.46 48.20 -26.56
CA SER A 6 27.38 47.46 -25.30
C SER A 6 26.09 46.64 -25.31
N MET A 7 26.21 45.38 -25.70
CA MET A 7 25.15 44.39 -25.66
C MET A 7 25.01 43.94 -24.20
N LEU A 8 24.17 44.65 -23.44
CA LEU A 8 23.77 44.26 -22.10
C LEU A 8 22.92 42.99 -22.23
N ALA A 9 23.55 41.83 -22.13
CA ALA A 9 22.87 40.55 -22.04
C ALA A 9 22.06 40.53 -20.75
N VAL A 10 20.76 40.74 -20.88
CA VAL A 10 19.77 40.42 -19.84
C VAL A 10 19.73 38.90 -19.73
N SER A 11 20.68 38.33 -18.99
CA SER A 11 20.49 37.02 -18.36
C SER A 11 19.47 37.20 -17.25
N ALA A 12 18.19 37.22 -17.63
CA ALA A 12 17.12 36.91 -16.70
C ALA A 12 17.30 35.43 -16.34
N CYS A 13 17.88 35.18 -15.17
CA CYS A 13 17.89 33.88 -14.52
C CYS A 13 16.45 33.36 -14.42
N LEU A 14 16.04 32.53 -15.38
CA LEU A 14 14.96 31.57 -15.19
C LEU A 14 15.49 30.47 -14.27
N SER A 15 15.60 30.77 -12.97
CA SER A 15 15.65 29.73 -11.95
C SER A 15 14.26 29.09 -11.92
N ALA A 16 14.03 28.15 -12.85
CA ALA A 16 12.92 27.22 -12.76
C ALA A 16 13.14 26.43 -11.47
N THR A 17 12.52 26.87 -10.38
CA THR A 17 12.44 26.10 -9.16
C THR A 17 11.56 24.91 -9.49
N CYS A 18 12.17 23.77 -9.84
CA CYS A 18 11.44 22.51 -9.89
C CYS A 18 10.81 22.33 -8.51
N ALA A 19 9.48 22.30 -8.44
CA ALA A 19 8.79 22.00 -7.20
C ALA A 19 9.29 20.63 -6.72
N SER A 20 9.93 20.58 -5.55
CA SER A 20 10.41 19.33 -4.97
C SER A 20 9.21 18.55 -4.45
N ALA A 21 9.00 17.35 -4.97
CA ALA A 21 8.01 16.43 -4.43
C ALA A 21 8.45 15.98 -3.01
N LEU A 22 7.54 16.07 -2.05
CA LEU A 22 7.71 15.56 -0.69
C LEU A 22 6.98 14.22 -0.59
N THR A 23 7.69 13.15 -0.25
CA THR A 23 7.06 11.84 0.05
C THR A 23 7.14 11.58 1.55
N ILE A 24 6.00 11.24 2.15
CA ILE A 24 5.91 10.84 3.55
C ILE A 24 5.26 9.46 3.65
N THR A 25 5.62 8.73 4.70
CA THR A 25 4.98 7.46 5.07
C THR A 25 4.45 7.60 6.48
N VAL A 26 3.17 7.29 6.67
CA VAL A 26 2.48 7.33 7.96
C VAL A 26 1.93 5.96 8.29
N ASN A 27 1.90 5.63 9.58
CA ASN A 27 1.25 4.43 10.09
C ASN A 27 -0.21 4.75 10.40
N ASP A 28 -1.04 3.72 10.44
CA ASP A 28 -2.40 3.84 10.94
C ASP A 28 -2.45 4.04 12.47
N ASN A 29 -3.66 4.20 13.02
CA ASN A 29 -3.89 4.44 14.44
C ASN A 29 -4.51 3.26 15.20
N ILE A 30 -4.58 2.08 14.61
CA ILE A 30 -4.95 0.82 15.26
C ILE A 30 -3.68 0.22 15.87
N SER A 31 -3.81 -0.45 17.03
CA SER A 31 -2.69 -1.17 17.61
C SER A 31 -2.24 -2.35 16.73
N ASP A 32 -0.94 -2.54 16.59
CA ASP A 32 -0.39 -3.72 15.92
C ASP A 32 -0.89 -5.02 16.54
N ASN A 33 -1.08 -6.04 15.70
CA ASN A 33 -1.60 -7.37 16.07
C ASN A 33 -3.01 -7.33 16.70
N SER A 34 -3.86 -6.42 16.24
CA SER A 34 -5.26 -6.37 16.70
C SER A 34 -6.06 -7.52 16.09
N TYR A 35 -6.89 -8.16 16.91
CA TYR A 35 -7.76 -9.25 16.48
C TYR A 35 -8.97 -8.71 15.72
N LEU A 36 -9.24 -9.27 14.54
CA LEU A 36 -10.39 -8.97 13.69
C LEU A 36 -11.24 -10.24 13.56
N ALA A 37 -12.34 -10.27 14.30
CA ALA A 37 -13.28 -11.40 14.28
C ALA A 37 -14.11 -11.42 12.98
N PRO A 38 -14.64 -12.59 12.57
CA PRO A 38 -15.52 -12.66 11.41
C PRO A 38 -16.77 -11.81 11.59
N LYS A 39 -17.14 -11.05 10.55
CA LYS A 39 -18.24 -10.07 10.50
C LYS A 39 -18.11 -8.91 11.49
N SER A 40 -16.98 -8.78 12.17
CA SER A 40 -16.68 -7.60 12.97
C SER A 40 -16.03 -6.54 12.09
N THR A 41 -16.22 -5.28 12.48
CA THR A 41 -15.64 -4.13 11.78
C THR A 41 -14.69 -3.41 12.72
N MET A 42 -13.49 -3.14 12.22
CA MET A 42 -12.45 -2.33 12.85
C MET A 42 -12.25 -1.08 11.99
N ASN A 43 -12.17 0.09 12.62
CA ASN A 43 -12.00 1.35 11.91
C ASN A 43 -10.68 1.99 12.32
N GLY A 44 -9.96 2.52 11.35
CA GLY A 44 -8.72 3.24 11.57
C GLY A 44 -8.63 4.47 10.68
N ALA A 45 -7.55 5.22 10.84
CA ALA A 45 -7.25 6.39 10.03
C ALA A 45 -5.74 6.59 9.90
N PHE A 46 -5.35 7.20 8.78
CA PHE A 46 -4.02 7.77 8.59
C PHE A 46 -4.07 9.28 8.81
N ASP A 47 -3.21 9.80 9.69
CA ASP A 47 -3.03 11.24 9.90
C ASP A 47 -1.84 11.73 9.09
N LEU A 48 -2.12 12.33 7.92
CA LEU A 48 -1.10 12.94 7.08
C LEU A 48 -0.72 14.34 7.56
N ALA A 49 -1.65 15.05 8.18
CA ALA A 49 -1.45 16.44 8.58
C ALA A 49 -0.35 16.58 9.63
N SER A 50 -0.24 15.64 10.58
CA SER A 50 0.83 15.67 11.60
C SER A 50 2.22 15.32 11.03
N ALA A 51 2.29 14.64 9.89
CA ALA A 51 3.53 14.28 9.22
C ALA A 51 4.03 15.34 8.22
N LEU A 52 3.18 16.30 7.83
CA LEU A 52 3.54 17.38 6.92
C LEU A 52 4.30 18.51 7.66
N PRO A 53 5.35 19.09 7.03
CA PRO A 53 6.01 20.25 7.60
C PRO A 53 5.05 21.44 7.76
N SER A 54 5.08 22.07 8.94
CA SER A 54 4.25 23.25 9.21
C SER A 54 4.64 24.45 8.34
N GLY A 55 3.65 25.27 7.95
CA GLY A 55 3.89 26.59 7.32
C GLY A 55 3.99 26.58 5.79
N SER A 56 3.74 25.45 5.14
CA SER A 56 3.65 25.34 3.68
C SER A 56 2.30 24.77 3.26
N SER A 57 1.84 25.15 2.07
CA SER A 57 0.68 24.52 1.43
C SER A 57 1.18 23.38 0.54
N TYR A 58 0.49 22.24 0.60
CA TYR A 58 0.85 21.05 -0.15
C TYR A 58 -0.35 20.57 -0.96
N LEU A 59 -0.10 20.17 -2.20
CA LEU A 59 -1.06 19.47 -3.04
C LEU A 59 -0.72 17.98 -3.02
N LEU A 60 -1.63 17.14 -2.56
CA LEU A 60 -1.48 15.69 -2.65
C LEU A 60 -1.51 15.29 -4.13
N THR A 61 -0.49 14.57 -4.59
CA THR A 61 -0.39 14.12 -6.00
C THR A 61 -0.63 12.61 -6.13
N SER A 62 -0.23 11.82 -5.14
CA SER A 62 -0.51 10.39 -5.09
C SER A 62 -0.57 9.88 -3.65
N ALA A 63 -1.37 8.83 -3.44
CA ALA A 63 -1.40 8.09 -2.18
C ALA A 63 -1.55 6.59 -2.44
N PHE A 64 -0.85 5.80 -1.63
CA PHE A 64 -0.84 4.34 -1.68
C PHE A 64 -0.92 3.80 -0.26
N ALA A 65 -1.95 3.01 0.04
CA ALA A 65 -2.13 2.35 1.33
C ALA A 65 -1.84 0.86 1.21
N MET A 66 -1.20 0.31 2.22
CA MET A 66 -0.83 -1.11 2.35
C MET A 66 -1.22 -1.62 3.73
N PHE A 67 -1.88 -2.76 3.78
CA PHE A 67 -2.38 -3.39 5.00
C PHE A 67 -1.88 -4.82 5.06
N LEU A 68 -1.32 -5.21 6.19
CA LEU A 68 -0.78 -6.55 6.43
C LEU A 68 -1.66 -7.30 7.40
N PHE A 69 -2.00 -8.53 7.03
CA PHE A 69 -2.81 -9.44 7.83
C PHE A 69 -2.06 -10.75 8.03
N GLN A 70 -2.34 -11.40 9.15
CA GLN A 70 -1.86 -12.73 9.46
C GLN A 70 -3.04 -13.59 9.91
N ASP A 71 -3.02 -14.84 9.49
CA ASP A 71 -3.83 -15.90 10.07
C ASP A 71 -3.64 -15.98 11.59
N ASN A 72 -4.74 -16.12 12.32
CA ASN A 72 -4.64 -16.33 13.76
C ASN A 72 -4.43 -17.82 14.03
N ALA A 73 -3.49 -18.16 14.92
CA ALA A 73 -3.20 -19.57 15.23
C ALA A 73 -4.42 -20.29 15.83
N ASP A 74 -5.24 -20.85 14.96
CA ASP A 74 -6.54 -21.41 15.28
C ASP A 74 -6.44 -22.84 15.78
N THR A 75 -7.46 -23.26 16.52
CA THR A 75 -7.60 -24.68 16.86
C THR A 75 -8.05 -25.44 15.62
N LEU A 76 -7.09 -26.05 14.93
CA LEU A 76 -7.32 -26.79 13.68
C LEU A 76 -8.37 -27.89 13.88
N SER A 77 -9.33 -27.96 12.96
CA SER A 77 -10.31 -29.05 12.97
C SER A 77 -9.69 -30.33 12.41
N GLN A 78 -9.83 -31.45 13.11
CA GLN A 78 -9.28 -32.73 12.65
C GLN A 78 -10.31 -33.52 11.85
N GLN A 79 -9.95 -33.93 10.63
CA GLN A 79 -10.75 -34.80 9.76
C GLN A 79 -9.98 -36.08 9.46
N THR A 80 -10.58 -37.24 9.72
CA THR A 80 -10.02 -38.53 9.30
C THR A 80 -10.73 -39.05 8.06
N ILE A 81 -9.97 -39.26 6.98
CA ILE A 81 -10.45 -39.84 5.72
C ILE A 81 -9.89 -41.26 5.63
N THR A 82 -10.77 -42.24 5.43
CA THR A 82 -10.37 -43.62 5.16
C THR A 82 -10.70 -43.95 3.71
N GLY A 83 -9.78 -44.60 3.02
CA GLY A 83 -10.08 -45.24 1.76
C GLY A 83 -9.25 -46.50 1.53
N ALA A 84 -9.61 -47.23 0.49
CA ALA A 84 -8.93 -48.46 0.13
C ALA A 84 -8.91 -48.63 -1.38
N TRP A 85 -7.86 -49.26 -1.88
CA TRP A 85 -7.79 -49.73 -3.26
C TRP A 85 -7.25 -51.16 -3.30
N VAL A 86 -7.68 -51.90 -4.32
CA VAL A 86 -7.26 -53.27 -4.56
C VAL A 86 -6.59 -53.33 -5.92
N SER A 87 -5.40 -53.91 -6.00
CA SER A 87 -4.80 -54.33 -7.27
C SER A 87 -4.56 -55.82 -7.31
N GLN A 88 -4.31 -56.32 -8.51
CA GLN A 88 -3.94 -57.70 -8.75
C GLN A 88 -2.74 -57.73 -9.69
N ASP A 89 -1.71 -58.49 -9.32
CA ASP A 89 -0.55 -58.73 -10.16
C ASP A 89 -0.14 -60.20 -10.07
N ASN A 90 -0.02 -60.86 -11.22
CA ASN A 90 0.32 -62.28 -11.36
C ASN A 90 -0.49 -63.22 -10.43
N GLY A 91 -1.80 -62.97 -10.32
CA GLY A 91 -2.71 -63.76 -9.46
C GLY A 91 -2.71 -63.38 -7.98
N ASN A 92 -1.70 -62.64 -7.50
CA ASN A 92 -1.67 -62.10 -6.14
C ASN A 92 -2.55 -60.87 -6.05
N LYS A 93 -3.33 -60.76 -4.97
CA LYS A 93 -4.15 -59.57 -4.69
C LYS A 93 -3.43 -58.69 -3.67
N PHE A 94 -3.41 -57.40 -3.91
CA PHE A 94 -2.86 -56.39 -3.02
C PHE A 94 -4.01 -55.50 -2.60
N MET A 95 -4.24 -55.40 -1.29
CA MET A 95 -5.21 -54.48 -0.72
C MET A 95 -4.43 -53.43 0.06
N THR A 96 -4.58 -52.18 -0.32
CA THR A 96 -3.99 -51.05 0.39
C THR A 96 -5.09 -50.21 0.99
N ARG A 97 -5.06 -50.02 2.30
CA ARG A 97 -5.90 -49.07 3.03
C ARG A 97 -5.05 -47.85 3.37
N TYR A 98 -5.61 -46.66 3.19
CA TYR A 98 -5.03 -45.43 3.72
C TYR A 98 -5.93 -44.87 4.82
N LEU A 99 -5.28 -44.36 5.86
CA LEU A 99 -5.87 -43.61 6.95
C LEU A 99 -5.20 -42.24 6.95
N ASP A 100 -5.91 -41.23 6.44
CA ASP A 100 -5.39 -39.87 6.33
C ASP A 100 -6.03 -39.01 7.41
N THR A 101 -5.23 -38.45 8.30
CA THR A 101 -5.69 -37.48 9.30
C THR A 101 -5.27 -36.08 8.88
N TRP A 102 -6.25 -35.22 8.62
CA TRP A 102 -6.05 -33.84 8.19
C TRP A 102 -6.35 -32.88 9.33
N ASN A 103 -5.43 -31.96 9.60
CA ASN A 103 -5.75 -30.73 10.31
C ASN A 103 -6.20 -29.71 9.28
N ILE A 104 -7.42 -29.18 9.42
CA ILE A 104 -8.04 -28.26 8.48
C ILE A 104 -8.06 -26.87 9.08
N ASN A 105 -7.39 -25.92 8.41
CA ASN A 105 -7.47 -24.50 8.72
C ASN A 105 -8.54 -23.83 7.84
N PRO A 106 -9.60 -23.21 8.41
CA PRO A 106 -10.61 -22.49 7.63
C PRO A 106 -10.01 -21.36 6.79
N ALA A 107 -10.78 -20.89 5.80
CA ALA A 107 -10.42 -19.68 5.07
C ALA A 107 -10.62 -18.46 5.96
N GLU A 108 -9.69 -17.52 5.90
CA GLU A 108 -9.80 -16.25 6.59
C GLU A 108 -9.72 -15.12 5.57
N GLY A 109 -10.60 -14.14 5.72
CA GLY A 109 -10.71 -13.06 4.75
C GLY A 109 -11.12 -11.74 5.35
N VAL A 110 -10.71 -10.66 4.69
CA VAL A 110 -11.00 -9.29 5.11
C VAL A 110 -11.46 -8.46 3.91
N SER A 111 -12.42 -7.57 4.18
CA SER A 111 -12.84 -6.50 3.28
C SER A 111 -12.29 -5.18 3.79
N LEU A 112 -11.45 -4.54 3.00
CA LEU A 112 -10.94 -3.19 3.20
C LEU A 112 -11.84 -2.19 2.47
N SER A 113 -12.25 -1.12 3.15
CA SER A 113 -12.85 0.06 2.52
C SER A 113 -12.07 1.32 2.90
N ILE A 114 -11.60 2.06 1.89
CA ILE A 114 -10.83 3.30 2.06
C ILE A 114 -11.10 4.24 0.90
N ALA A 115 -11.33 5.53 1.19
CA ALA A 115 -11.61 6.56 0.18
C ALA A 115 -12.70 6.17 -0.85
N GLY A 116 -13.72 5.42 -0.43
CA GLY A 116 -14.81 4.93 -1.29
C GLY A 116 -14.47 3.72 -2.16
N ALA A 117 -13.22 3.26 -2.19
CA ALA A 117 -12.84 1.99 -2.80
C ALA A 117 -13.07 0.83 -1.82
N THR A 118 -13.33 -0.37 -2.36
CA THR A 118 -13.42 -1.61 -1.57
C THR A 118 -12.55 -2.69 -2.22
N GLN A 119 -11.79 -3.40 -1.40
CA GLN A 119 -10.93 -4.51 -1.81
C GLN A 119 -11.08 -5.66 -0.82
N THR A 120 -11.00 -6.89 -1.29
CA THR A 120 -11.05 -8.09 -0.44
C THR A 120 -9.77 -8.90 -0.58
N GLY A 121 -9.31 -9.46 0.54
CA GLY A 121 -8.15 -10.36 0.59
C GLY A 121 -8.45 -11.56 1.46
N GLN A 122 -7.70 -12.63 1.24
CA GLN A 122 -7.80 -13.86 2.01
C GLN A 122 -6.43 -14.53 2.09
N THR A 123 -6.26 -15.38 3.11
CA THR A 123 -5.07 -16.22 3.27
C THR A 123 -4.89 -17.18 2.09
N ALA A 124 -3.68 -17.72 1.91
CA ALA A 124 -3.38 -18.62 0.80
C ALA A 124 -3.64 -20.08 1.20
N TYR A 125 -4.26 -20.85 0.30
CA TYR A 125 -4.45 -22.29 0.52
C TYR A 125 -3.12 -23.02 0.40
N SER A 126 -2.84 -23.89 1.36
CA SER A 126 -1.72 -24.84 1.33
C SER A 126 -2.19 -26.23 1.74
N GLU A 127 -1.48 -27.24 1.25
CA GLU A 127 -1.73 -28.64 1.59
C GLU A 127 -0.40 -29.36 1.72
N SER A 128 -0.21 -30.03 2.85
CA SER A 128 0.94 -30.89 3.10
C SER A 128 0.44 -32.22 3.66
N LEU A 129 0.99 -33.32 3.16
CA LEU A 129 0.65 -34.67 3.61
C LEU A 129 1.94 -35.45 3.82
N GLN A 130 2.10 -36.03 5.00
CA GLN A 130 3.26 -36.84 5.36
C GLN A 130 2.82 -38.24 5.77
N GLU A 131 3.52 -39.26 5.28
CA GLU A 131 3.36 -40.62 5.77
C GLU A 131 3.92 -40.71 7.20
N LYS A 132 3.08 -41.17 8.13
CA LYS A 132 3.45 -41.42 9.54
C LYS A 132 3.95 -42.84 9.74
N GLY A 133 3.43 -43.78 8.97
CA GLY A 133 3.89 -45.14 8.98
C GLY A 133 3.12 -46.02 8.02
N SER A 134 3.67 -47.21 7.80
CA SER A 134 2.99 -48.26 7.06
C SER A 134 3.15 -49.60 7.76
N SER A 135 2.08 -50.38 7.75
CA SER A 135 2.06 -51.75 8.23
C SER A 135 1.61 -52.67 7.11
N PHE A 136 2.13 -53.90 7.06
CA PHE A 136 1.65 -54.89 6.11
C PHE A 136 1.56 -56.27 6.74
N TYR A 137 0.62 -57.07 6.23
CA TYR A 137 0.46 -58.47 6.61
C TYR A 137 -0.07 -59.29 5.42
N PHE A 138 0.18 -60.60 5.43
CA PHE A 138 -0.30 -61.51 4.40
C PHE A 138 -1.43 -62.38 4.94
N ILE A 139 -2.49 -62.55 4.15
CA ILE A 139 -3.53 -63.55 4.42
C ILE A 139 -3.52 -64.58 3.28
N GLY A 140 -3.54 -65.87 3.63
CA GLY A 140 -3.66 -66.99 2.69
C GLY A 140 -2.50 -67.99 2.78
N SER A 141 -2.71 -69.16 2.18
CA SER A 141 -1.70 -70.21 2.01
C SER A 141 -1.57 -70.58 0.52
N GLY A 142 -0.40 -71.08 0.11
CA GLY A 142 -0.13 -71.46 -1.30
C GLY A 142 0.05 -70.26 -2.24
N SER A 143 -0.39 -70.42 -3.50
CA SER A 143 -0.26 -69.44 -4.60
C SER A 143 -1.26 -68.28 -4.55
N ASN A 144 -2.23 -68.30 -3.63
CA ASN A 144 -3.22 -67.25 -3.46
C ASN A 144 -2.91 -66.40 -2.22
N LYS A 145 -1.82 -65.63 -2.26
CA LYS A 145 -1.50 -64.70 -1.17
C LYS A 145 -2.17 -63.36 -1.41
N VAL A 146 -2.84 -62.84 -0.37
CA VAL A 146 -3.33 -61.48 -0.35
C VAL A 146 -2.42 -60.65 0.55
N LYS A 147 -1.78 -59.62 0.01
CA LYS A 147 -1.01 -58.65 0.79
C LYS A 147 -1.93 -57.52 1.22
N TYR A 148 -2.03 -57.28 2.51
CA TYR A 148 -2.72 -56.15 3.10
C TYR A 148 -1.69 -55.13 3.54
N THR A 149 -1.82 -53.89 3.10
CA THR A 149 -1.00 -52.77 3.52
C THR A 149 -1.91 -51.71 4.13
N THR A 150 -1.59 -51.19 5.31
CA THR A 150 -2.20 -49.99 5.86
C THR A 150 -1.15 -48.88 5.85
N ILE A 151 -1.47 -47.75 5.24
CA ILE A 151 -0.64 -46.55 5.23
C ILE A 151 -1.35 -45.51 6.08
N GLU A 152 -0.67 -45.01 7.10
CA GLU A 152 -1.14 -43.93 7.94
C GLU A 152 -0.44 -42.65 7.49
N ARG A 153 -1.23 -41.63 7.14
CA ARG A 153 -0.72 -40.32 6.75
C ARG A 153 -1.35 -39.26 7.64
N SER A 154 -0.60 -38.23 7.95
CA SER A 154 -1.16 -37.02 8.54
C SER A 154 -0.74 -35.81 7.73
N GLY A 155 -1.64 -34.88 7.58
CA GLY A 155 -1.39 -33.66 6.83
C GLY A 155 -2.05 -32.46 7.46
N GLU A 156 -1.66 -31.30 6.95
CA GLU A 156 -2.32 -30.04 7.20
C GLU A 156 -2.82 -29.54 5.85
N LYS A 157 -4.08 -29.13 5.79
CA LYS A 157 -4.64 -28.48 4.61
C LYS A 157 -5.47 -27.30 5.06
N GLY A 158 -5.56 -26.28 4.23
CA GLY A 158 -6.34 -25.10 4.58
C GLY A 158 -5.60 -23.83 4.27
N TYR A 159 -6.07 -22.74 4.83
CA TYR A 159 -5.53 -21.43 4.56
C TYR A 159 -4.56 -21.05 5.67
N SER A 160 -3.45 -20.39 5.34
CA SER A 160 -2.50 -19.93 6.36
C SER A 160 -1.58 -18.84 5.85
N GLY A 161 -0.86 -18.24 6.80
CA GLY A 161 0.24 -17.32 6.53
C GLY A 161 -0.19 -15.86 6.58
N GLU A 162 0.62 -15.02 5.93
CA GLU A 162 0.40 -13.58 5.85
C GLU A 162 -0.06 -13.21 4.44
N PHE A 163 -0.88 -12.17 4.34
CA PHE A 163 -1.25 -11.58 3.08
C PHE A 163 -1.38 -10.06 3.18
N GLU A 164 -1.23 -9.41 2.04
CA GLU A 164 -1.24 -7.97 1.92
C GLU A 164 -2.44 -7.52 1.08
N LEU A 165 -3.07 -6.43 1.52
CA LEU A 165 -3.97 -5.64 0.69
C LEU A 165 -3.31 -4.30 0.38
N SER A 166 -3.41 -3.87 -0.87
CA SER A 166 -2.85 -2.61 -1.31
C SER A 166 -3.81 -1.86 -2.22
N GLN A 167 -3.91 -0.56 -1.99
CA GLN A 167 -4.84 0.33 -2.68
C GLN A 167 -4.14 1.63 -3.06
N THR A 168 -4.11 1.92 -4.36
CA THR A 168 -3.82 3.27 -4.85
C THR A 168 -5.07 4.12 -4.68
N LEU A 169 -4.92 5.28 -4.04
CA LEU A 169 -6.01 6.22 -3.75
C LEU A 169 -5.96 7.36 -4.76
N ASP A 170 -7.14 7.76 -5.23
CA ASP A 170 -7.28 8.96 -6.05
C ASP A 170 -7.11 10.20 -5.16
N ALA A 171 -6.03 10.94 -5.38
CA ALA A 171 -5.73 12.17 -4.64
C ALA A 171 -6.87 13.20 -4.72
N ALA A 172 -7.65 13.20 -5.80
CA ALA A 172 -8.80 14.10 -5.95
C ALA A 172 -9.95 13.79 -4.96
N LEU A 173 -10.04 12.56 -4.45
CA LEU A 173 -11.03 12.14 -3.46
C LEU A 173 -10.58 12.41 -2.02
N LEU A 174 -9.31 12.77 -1.82
CA LEU A 174 -8.70 12.97 -0.51
C LEU A 174 -8.66 14.47 -0.16
N THR A 175 -9.84 15.06 0.00
CA THR A 175 -9.98 16.51 0.27
C THR A 175 -9.64 16.89 1.72
N ASP A 176 -9.76 15.94 2.65
CA ASP A 176 -9.39 16.11 4.05
C ASP A 176 -8.14 15.26 4.36
N LEU A 177 -7.01 15.94 4.51
CA LEU A 177 -5.72 15.31 4.82
C LEU A 177 -5.53 15.08 6.32
N SER A 178 -6.44 15.56 7.17
CA SER A 178 -6.31 15.39 8.62
C SER A 178 -6.50 13.94 9.03
N GLN A 179 -7.46 13.23 8.43
CA GLN A 179 -7.71 11.81 8.67
C GLN A 179 -8.25 11.13 7.42
N ILE A 180 -7.42 10.28 6.81
CA ILE A 180 -7.89 9.36 5.78
C ILE A 180 -8.41 8.10 6.47
N ALA A 181 -9.71 8.06 6.68
CA ALA A 181 -10.38 6.95 7.35
C ALA A 181 -10.46 5.70 6.48
N PHE A 182 -10.34 4.54 7.12
CA PHE A 182 -10.57 3.23 6.51
C PHE A 182 -11.34 2.31 7.46
N SER A 183 -11.93 1.28 6.89
CA SER A 183 -12.70 0.27 7.60
C SER A 183 -12.28 -1.12 7.14
N LEU A 184 -12.00 -2.00 8.10
CA LEU A 184 -11.65 -3.39 7.91
C LEU A 184 -12.80 -4.25 8.43
N THR A 185 -13.39 -5.09 7.60
CA THR A 185 -14.46 -6.00 8.01
C THR A 185 -14.03 -7.44 7.77
N GLY A 186 -13.97 -8.25 8.83
CA GLY A 186 -13.72 -9.68 8.71
C GLY A 186 -14.85 -10.35 7.92
N ILE A 187 -14.51 -11.18 6.94
CA ILE A 187 -15.49 -11.87 6.07
C ILE A 187 -15.73 -13.27 6.61
N GLU A 188 -14.67 -14.06 6.68
CA GLU A 188 -14.62 -15.45 7.15
C GLU A 188 -13.37 -15.61 8.01
N GLY A 189 -13.41 -16.57 8.93
CA GLY A 189 -12.34 -16.80 9.88
C GLY A 189 -12.02 -15.58 10.75
N ASP A 190 -11.06 -15.74 11.63
CA ASP A 190 -10.46 -14.68 12.39
C ASP A 190 -9.11 -14.29 11.79
N LEU A 191 -8.71 -13.05 12.04
CA LEU A 191 -7.47 -12.51 11.50
C LEU A 191 -6.77 -11.67 12.53
N ILE A 192 -5.46 -11.61 12.43
CA ILE A 192 -4.63 -10.64 13.11
C ILE A 192 -4.30 -9.52 12.12
N PHE A 193 -4.85 -8.33 12.36
CA PHE A 193 -4.40 -7.11 11.69
C PHE A 193 -3.03 -6.74 12.23
N LYS A 194 -2.00 -6.81 11.38
CA LYS A 194 -0.61 -6.56 11.77
C LYS A 194 -0.30 -5.07 11.76
N SER A 195 -0.57 -4.42 10.63
CA SER A 195 -0.33 -2.99 10.44
C SER A 195 -0.99 -2.45 9.17
N GLY A 196 -1.17 -1.14 9.15
CA GLY A 196 -1.55 -0.33 8.01
C GLY A 196 -0.52 0.78 7.82
N THR A 197 -0.06 0.96 6.59
CA THR A 197 0.86 2.04 6.24
C THR A 197 0.34 2.76 5.01
N MET A 198 0.59 4.06 4.94
CA MET A 198 0.23 4.85 3.77
C MET A 198 1.41 5.72 3.36
N THR A 199 1.77 5.63 2.09
CA THR A 199 2.78 6.47 1.47
C THR A 199 2.08 7.48 0.57
N ALA A 200 2.34 8.77 0.82
CA ALA A 200 1.72 9.87 0.11
C ALA A 200 2.80 10.80 -0.43
N THR A 201 2.63 11.24 -1.68
CA THR A 201 3.50 12.21 -2.34
C THR A 201 2.76 13.52 -2.52
N PHE A 202 3.45 14.61 -2.22
CA PHE A 202 2.93 15.96 -2.24
C PHE A 202 3.80 16.85 -3.13
N GLU A 203 3.15 17.76 -3.83
CA GLU A 203 3.82 18.90 -4.44
C GLU A 203 3.68 20.10 -3.51
N GLN A 204 4.79 20.75 -3.16
CA GLN A 204 4.74 21.99 -2.40
C GLN A 204 4.18 23.08 -3.30
N LEU A 205 3.02 23.63 -2.92
CA LEU A 205 2.47 24.79 -3.61
C LEU A 205 3.38 25.99 -3.33
N PRO A 206 3.61 26.87 -4.31
CA PRO A 206 4.32 28.12 -4.07
C PRO A 206 3.71 28.80 -2.86
N ALA A 207 4.53 29.22 -1.90
CA ALA A 207 4.05 30.06 -0.81
C ALA A 207 3.26 31.19 -1.46
N ALA A 208 1.99 31.35 -1.06
CA ALA A 208 1.15 32.42 -1.57
C ALA A 208 2.00 33.69 -1.53
N ALA A 209 2.28 34.27 -2.71
CA ALA A 209 3.19 35.39 -2.81
C ALA A 209 2.78 36.38 -1.72
N PRO A 210 3.68 36.70 -0.77
CA PRO A 210 3.32 37.40 0.45
C PRO A 210 2.54 38.60 0.02
N ASN A 211 1.21 38.60 0.30
CA ASN A 211 0.21 39.45 -0.34
C ASN A 211 0.93 40.68 -0.79
N GLU A 212 1.26 40.77 -2.10
CA GLU A 212 1.93 41.95 -2.59
C GLU A 212 0.87 43.01 -2.36
N THR A 213 0.94 43.65 -1.19
CA THR A 213 0.31 44.91 -0.91
C THR A 213 0.87 45.71 -2.03
N SER A 214 0.09 45.82 -3.13
CA SER A 214 0.52 46.41 -4.38
C SER A 214 1.39 47.56 -3.95
N THR A 215 2.70 47.46 -4.15
CA THR A 215 3.60 48.45 -3.56
C THR A 215 3.22 49.69 -4.31
N VAL A 216 2.32 50.47 -3.71
CA VAL A 216 1.84 51.72 -4.26
C VAL A 216 3.14 52.46 -4.43
N PRO A 217 3.58 52.73 -5.68
CA PRO A 217 4.91 53.24 -5.91
C PRO A 217 5.09 54.40 -4.95
N GLU A 218 6.10 54.31 -4.08
CA GLU A 218 6.27 55.35 -3.08
C GLU A 218 6.31 56.69 -3.82
N PRO A 219 5.69 57.76 -3.30
CA PRO A 219 5.64 59.04 -4.02
C PRO A 219 7.03 59.51 -4.47
N SER A 220 8.07 59.11 -3.74
CA SER A 220 9.49 59.30 -4.06
C SER A 220 9.93 58.61 -5.35
N THR A 221 9.50 57.38 -5.64
CA THR A 221 9.86 56.63 -6.85
C THR A 221 9.23 57.26 -8.08
N VAL A 222 7.96 57.68 -7.99
CA VAL A 222 7.26 58.40 -9.07
C VAL A 222 7.90 59.77 -9.29
N ALA A 223 8.26 60.48 -8.22
CA ALA A 223 8.94 61.77 -8.29
C ALA A 223 10.35 61.66 -8.90
N LEU A 224 11.13 60.65 -8.52
CA LEU A 224 12.47 60.41 -9.08
C LEU A 224 12.40 60.04 -10.56
N LEU A 225 11.44 59.20 -10.95
CA LEU A 225 11.22 58.88 -12.36
C LEU A 225 10.80 60.13 -13.15
N GLY A 226 9.89 60.93 -12.60
CA GLY A 226 9.46 62.19 -13.21
C GLY A 226 10.61 63.19 -13.38
N LEU A 227 11.43 63.38 -12.34
CA LEU A 227 12.62 64.25 -12.39
C LEU A 227 13.67 63.73 -13.37
N GLY A 228 13.88 62.41 -13.42
CA GLY A 228 14.78 61.78 -14.38
C GLY A 228 14.35 62.02 -15.82
N LEU A 229 13.07 61.83 -16.14
CA LEU A 229 12.50 62.08 -17.45
C LEU A 229 12.54 63.57 -17.82
N ALA A 230 12.24 64.46 -16.87
CA ALA A 230 12.33 65.91 -17.08
C ALA A 230 13.78 66.35 -17.36
N GLY A 231 14.75 65.78 -16.64
CA GLY A 231 16.18 66.02 -16.86
C GLY A 231 16.64 65.58 -18.26
N LEU A 232 16.22 64.40 -18.70
CA LEU A 232 16.51 63.90 -20.05
C LEU A 232 15.87 64.77 -21.15
N GLY A 233 14.63 65.21 -20.94
CA GLY A 233 13.94 66.12 -21.87
C GLY A 233 14.66 67.47 -22.01
N LEU A 234 15.08 68.07 -20.89
CA LEU A 234 15.86 69.32 -20.89
C LEU A 234 17.22 69.16 -21.56
N ALA A 235 17.92 68.04 -21.33
CA ALA A 235 19.19 67.75 -21.96
C ALA A 235 19.05 67.57 -23.49
N GLY A 236 17.99 66.89 -23.94
CA GLY A 236 17.65 66.75 -25.36
C GLY A 236 17.35 68.09 -26.03
N TRP A 237 16.57 68.95 -25.38
CA TRP A 237 16.23 70.28 -25.91
C TRP A 237 17.44 71.19 -26.09
N ARG A 238 18.37 71.20 -25.12
CA ARG A 238 19.62 71.97 -25.22
C ARG A 238 20.49 71.52 -26.38
N ARG A 239 20.55 70.22 -26.67
CA ARG A 239 21.33 69.68 -27.80
C ARG A 239 20.76 70.06 -29.16
N ASN A 240 19.47 70.37 -29.26
CA ASN A 240 18.85 70.73 -30.54
C ASN A 240 18.93 72.24 -30.86
N LYS A 241 19.40 73.06 -29.91
CA LYS A 241 19.55 74.52 -30.08
C LYS A 241 20.99 74.98 -30.34
N ASN A 242 21.95 74.07 -30.23
CA ASN A 242 23.35 74.29 -30.59
C ASN A 242 23.65 73.53 -31.88
#